data_AF-A0A4R0QUF3-F1
#
_entry.id   AF-A0A4R0QUF3-F1
#
_cell.length_a   1.000
_cell.length_b   1.000
_cell.length_c   1.000
_cell.angle_alpha   90.00
_cell.angle_beta   90.00
_cell.angle_gamma   90.00
#
_symmetry.space_group_name_H-M   'P 1'
#
loop_
_entity.id
_entity.type
_entity.pdbx_description
1 polymer ?
#
loop_
_entity_poly.entity_id
_entity_poly.type
_entity_poly.pdbx_seq_one_letter_code
_entity_poly.pdbx_strand_id
1 'polypeptide(L)' 'MRAAGPVCSIPRHWERLALSLSDRRDQLLERLAQQVEALPADNESWLSTERELMAAESALRRLQAI' A
#
# COMPACT_ATOMS: atom_id res chain seq x y z
N MET A 1 -10.84 -5.10 -41.21
CA MET A 1 -10.18 -5.55 -39.97
C MET A 1 -9.80 -4.31 -39.17
N ARG A 2 -10.45 -4.04 -38.03
CA ARG A 2 -10.07 -2.93 -37.15
C ARG A 2 -8.81 -3.35 -36.40
N ALA A 3 -7.70 -2.67 -36.65
CA ALA A 3 -6.51 -2.81 -35.82
C ALA A 3 -6.91 -2.46 -34.39
N ALA A 4 -6.73 -3.41 -33.46
CA ALA A 4 -6.81 -3.13 -32.05
C ALA A 4 -5.75 -2.06 -31.74
N GLY A 5 -6.20 -0.84 -31.44
CA GLY A 5 -5.32 0.22 -30.96
C GLY A 5 -4.57 -0.27 -29.72
N PRO A 6 -3.38 0.28 -29.42
CA PRO A 6 -2.56 -0.19 -28.32
C PRO A 6 -3.41 -0.13 -27.04
N VAL A 7 -3.71 -1.31 -26.49
CA VAL A 7 -4.40 -1.43 -25.21
C VAL A 7 -3.48 -0.75 -24.20
N CYS A 8 -3.86 0.44 -23.74
CA CYS A 8 -3.05 1.20 -22.80
C CYS A 8 -2.72 0.31 -21.60
N SER A 9 -1.44 -0.06 -21.47
CA SER A 9 -0.89 -0.76 -20.30
C SER A 9 -0.83 0.15 -19.07
N ILE A 10 -1.13 1.44 -19.27
CA ILE A 10 -1.03 2.48 -18.26
C ILE A 10 -2.08 2.27 -17.14
N PRO A 11 -3.40 2.27 -17.43
CA PRO A 11 -4.43 2.01 -16.41
C PRO A 11 -4.22 0.72 -15.61
N ARG A 12 -3.84 -0.37 -16.29
CA ARG A 12 -3.68 -1.69 -15.65
C ARG A 12 -2.52 -1.74 -14.65
N HIS A 13 -1.43 -1.01 -14.88
CA HIS A 13 -0.34 -1.00 -13.90
C HIS A 13 -0.70 -0.16 -12.67
N TRP A 14 -1.46 0.92 -12.85
CA TRP A 14 -1.95 1.74 -11.73
C TRP A 14 -2.91 0.97 -10.84
N GLU A 15 -3.86 0.24 -11.43
CA GLU A 15 -4.76 -0.65 -10.71
C GLU A 15 -3.99 -1.72 -9.92
N ARG A 16 -3.01 -2.36 -10.55
CA ARG A 16 -2.19 -3.39 -9.91
C ARG A 16 -1.34 -2.82 -8.77
N LEU A 17 -0.81 -1.61 -8.93
CA LEU A 17 -0.07 -0.91 -7.90
C LEU A 17 -0.97 -0.54 -6.72
N ALA A 18 -2.17 -0.02 -6.99
CA ALA A 18 -3.14 0.33 -5.96
C ALA A 18 -3.58 -0.91 -5.15
N LEU A 19 -3.82 -2.05 -5.82
CA LEU A 19 -4.11 -3.31 -5.15
C LEU A 19 -2.95 -3.75 -4.26
N SER A 20 -1.73 -3.79 -4.80
CA SER A 20 -0.54 -4.19 -4.02
C SER A 20 -0.27 -3.28 -2.82
N LEU A 21 -0.51 -1.98 -2.93
CA LEU A 21 -0.36 -1.03 -1.83
C LEU A 21 -1.47 -1.20 -0.78
N SER A 22 -2.68 -1.56 -1.21
CA SER A 22 -3.80 -1.83 -0.30
C SER A 22 -3.55 -3.09 0.53
N ASP A 23 -3.12 -4.18 -0.12
CA ASP A 23 -2.74 -5.43 0.55
C ASP A 23 -1.60 -5.17 1.56
N ARG A 24 -0.62 -4.34 1.18
CA ARG A 24 0.50 -4.00 2.07
C ARG A 24 0.06 -3.16 3.26
N ARG A 25 -0.83 -2.17 3.06
CA ARG A 25 -1.42 -1.38 4.14
C ARG A 25 -2.11 -2.29 5.15
N ASP A 26 -2.91 -3.24 4.69
CA ASP A 26 -3.68 -4.13 5.56
C ASP A 26 -2.76 -5.02 6.42
N GLN A 27 -1.68 -5.56 5.83
CA GLN A 27 -0.63 -6.28 6.57
C GLN A 27 0.06 -5.41 7.64
N LEU A 28 0.32 -4.14 7.34
CA LEU A 28 0.96 -3.22 8.28
C LEU A 28 0.03 -2.89 9.46
N LEU A 29 -1.27 -2.77 9.22
CA LEU A 29 -2.28 -2.58 10.26
C LEU A 29 -2.38 -3.80 11.18
N GLU A 30 -2.40 -5.01 10.62
CA GLU A 30 -2.37 -6.25 11.41
C GLU A 30 -1.10 -6.34 12.27
N ARG A 31 0.05 -6.01 11.69
CA ARG A 31 1.34 -5.99 12.41
C ARG A 31 1.34 -4.96 13.53
N LEU A 32 0.77 -3.78 13.32
CA LEU A 32 0.61 -2.76 14.36
C LEU A 32 -0.28 -3.25 15.50
N ALA A 33 -1.40 -3.88 15.18
CA ALA A 33 -2.30 -4.45 16.19
C ALA A 33 -1.56 -5.48 17.07
N GLN A 34 -0.79 -6.36 16.45
CA GLN A 34 0.06 -7.34 17.17
C GLN A 34 1.14 -6.65 18.02
N GLN A 35 1.78 -5.60 17.51
CA GLN A 35 2.80 -4.84 18.24
C GLN A 35 2.22 -4.11 19.46
N VAL A 36 0.99 -3.62 19.37
CA VAL A 36 0.26 -2.99 20.48
C VAL A 36 -0.10 -4.02 21.55
N GLU A 37 -0.61 -5.19 21.16
CA GLU A 37 -0.96 -6.27 22.08
C GLU A 37 0.26 -6.87 22.79
N ALA A 38 1.41 -6.91 22.12
CA ALA A 38 2.63 -7.54 22.65
C ALA A 38 3.39 -6.68 23.69
N LEU A 39 2.95 -5.45 23.99
CA LEU A 39 3.71 -4.39 24.66
C LEU A 39 5.06 -4.16 23.93
N PRO A 40 5.30 -2.98 23.34
CA PRO A 40 6.47 -2.79 22.48
C PRO A 40 7.76 -2.94 23.30
N ALA A 41 8.37 -4.11 23.21
CA ALA A 41 9.70 -4.37 23.76
C ALA A 41 10.77 -3.56 23.00
N ASP A 42 10.45 -3.15 21.77
CA ASP A 42 11.32 -2.35 20.91
C ASP A 42 10.51 -1.32 20.10
N ASN A 43 10.68 -0.05 20.47
CA ASN A 43 10.02 1.09 19.84
C ASN A 43 10.46 1.30 18.38
N GLU A 44 11.64 0.85 17.97
CA GLU A 44 12.13 1.06 16.59
C GLU A 44 11.33 0.24 15.58
N SER A 45 10.95 -0.99 15.95
CA SER A 45 10.12 -1.87 15.14
C SER A 45 8.72 -1.31 14.93
N TRP A 46 8.12 -0.72 15.97
CA TRP A 46 6.82 -0.04 15.87
C TRP A 46 6.90 1.21 14.99
N LEU A 47 7.87 2.09 15.24
CA LEU A 47 8.11 3.30 14.44
C LEU A 47 8.42 3.00 12.97
N SER A 48 9.07 1.87 12.68
CA SER A 48 9.27 1.42 11.30
C SER A 48 7.94 1.05 10.62
N THR A 49 7.09 0.27 11.31
CA THR A 49 5.78 -0.13 10.78
C THR A 49 4.88 1.08 10.51
N GLU A 50 4.85 2.06 11.43
CA GLU A 50 4.06 3.29 11.25
C GLU A 50 4.54 4.13 10.06
N ARG A 51 5.87 4.28 9.90
CA ARG A 51 6.44 5.01 8.77
C ARG A 51 6.08 4.38 7.43
N GLU A 52 6.15 3.05 7.36
CA GLU A 52 5.77 2.32 6.15
C GLU A 52 4.27 2.45 5.87
N LEU A 53 3.42 2.39 6.90
CA LEU A 53 1.98 2.55 6.77
C LEU A 53 1.63 3.94 6.21
N MET A 54 2.18 5.01 6.79
CA MET A 54 1.97 6.37 6.31
C MET A 54 2.41 6.56 4.85
N ALA A 55 3.51 5.93 4.45
CA ALA A 55 3.98 5.98 3.07
C ALA A 55 3.01 5.26 2.11
N ALA A 56 2.53 4.06 2.48
CA ALA A 56 1.56 3.29 1.70
C ALA A 56 0.23 4.04 1.54
N GLU A 57 -0.30 4.61 2.62
CA GLU A 57 -1.52 5.42 2.58
C GLU A 57 -1.36 6.69 1.74
N SER A 58 -0.21 7.37 1.87
CA SER A 58 0.10 8.56 1.06
C SER A 58 0.18 8.23 -0.43
N ALA A 59 0.79 7.10 -0.78
CA ALA A 59 0.83 6.61 -2.15
C ALA A 59 -0.58 6.28 -2.68
N LEU A 60 -1.40 5.58 -1.90
CA LEU A 60 -2.79 5.28 -2.26
C LEU A 60 -3.62 6.55 -2.48
N ARG A 61 -3.51 7.54 -1.59
CA ARG A 61 -4.19 8.84 -1.74
C ARG A 61 -3.80 9.55 -3.03
N ARG A 62 -2.52 9.49 -3.41
CA ARG A 62 -2.03 10.07 -4.68
C ARG A 62 -2.58 9.33 -5.89
N LEU A 63 -2.68 8.00 -5.84
CA LEU A 63 -3.23 7.20 -6.93
C LEU A 63 -4.73 7.42 -7.14
N GLN A 64 -5.48 7.69 -6.07
CA GLN A 64 -6.91 7.98 -6.12
C GLN A 64 -7.24 9.42 -6.56
N ALA A 65 -6.25 10.31 -6.57
CA ALA A 65 -6.40 11.71 -6.98
C ALA A 65 -6.16 11.94 -8.49
N ILE A 66 -5.86 10.89 -9.25
CA ILE A 66 -5.65 10.87 -10.70
C ILE A 66 -6.92 10.38 -11.39
#